data_AF-A0A821QWD0-F1
#
_entry.id   AF-A0A821QWD0-F1
#
_cell.length_a   1.000
_cell.length_b   1.000
_cell.length_c   1.000
_cell.angle_alpha   90.00
_cell.angle_beta   90.00
_cell.angle_gamma   90.00
#
_symmetry.space_group_name_H-M   'P 1'
#
loop_
_entity.id
_entity.type
_entity.pdbx_description
1 polymer ?
#
loop_
_entity_poly.entity_id
_entity_poly.type
_entity_poly.pdbx_seq_one_letter_code
_entity_poly.pdbx_strand_id
1 'polypeptide(L)'
;FIDKIDFSFKIDESIVGKDEAQAMYDQMRKTTKDFRTQAMTLYIQSLAREHELLSNEIKRTIEHFPKDNDEGFDAEAGYASFKHYHELREKRLNLELEQSLHFLEVQRVEGESNNQQEEIIAPTPLRVLGPEFLLQQ
;
A
#
# COMPACT_ATOMS: atom_id res chain seq x y z
N PHE A 1 5.67 -0.35 1.03
CA PHE A 1 4.23 -0.59 0.96
C PHE A 1 3.77 -0.20 -0.45
N ILE A 2 2.57 -0.61 -0.86
CA ILE A 2 1.98 -0.28 -2.18
C ILE A 2 1.83 1.24 -2.36
N ASP A 3 1.76 1.98 -1.25
CA ASP A 3 1.80 3.45 -1.18
C ASP A 3 3.03 4.11 -1.84
N LYS A 4 4.15 3.40 -1.99
CA LYS A 4 5.39 3.92 -2.59
C LYS A 4 5.41 3.83 -4.12
N ILE A 5 4.40 3.21 -4.74
CA ILE A 5 4.32 3.10 -6.19
C ILE A 5 3.56 4.33 -6.72
N ASP A 6 4.31 5.28 -7.27
CA ASP A 6 3.74 6.44 -7.93
C ASP A 6 3.66 6.21 -9.45
N PHE A 7 2.45 6.32 -9.99
CA PHE A 7 2.22 6.20 -11.42
C PHE A 7 2.10 7.60 -12.01
N SER A 8 3.20 8.10 -12.56
CA SER A 8 3.21 9.37 -13.30
C SER A 8 2.91 9.12 -14.77
N PHE A 9 1.78 9.61 -15.26
CA PHE A 9 1.44 9.56 -16.68
C PHE A 9 1.63 10.91 -17.34
N LYS A 10 1.99 10.90 -18.63
CA LYS A 10 2.07 12.12 -19.46
C LYS A 10 1.38 11.85 -20.77
N ILE A 11 0.44 12.72 -21.13
CA ILE A 11 -0.21 12.73 -22.44
C ILE A 11 0.47 13.80 -23.28
N ASP A 12 0.67 13.50 -24.56
CA ASP A 12 1.12 14.50 -25.51
C ASP A 12 -0.05 15.43 -25.90
N GLU A 13 -0.18 16.57 -25.21
CA GLU A 13 -1.22 17.57 -25.45
C GLU A 13 -1.11 18.26 -26.83
N SER A 14 -0.05 18.00 -27.62
CA SER A 14 0.05 18.56 -28.97
C SER A 14 -0.79 17.83 -30.00
N ILE A 15 -1.18 16.57 -29.71
CA ILE A 15 -1.97 15.70 -30.61
C ILE A 15 -3.41 15.50 -30.13
N VAL A 16 -3.76 16.00 -28.95
CA VAL A 16 -5.07 15.80 -28.32
C VAL A 16 -5.61 17.16 -27.85
N GLY A 17 -6.93 17.38 -27.99
CA GLY A 17 -7.57 18.59 -27.45
C GLY A 17 -7.49 18.64 -25.92
N LYS A 18 -7.56 19.84 -25.32
CA LYS A 18 -7.46 20.02 -23.86
C LYS A 18 -8.48 19.19 -23.07
N ASP A 19 -9.74 19.21 -23.52
CA ASP A 19 -10.83 18.48 -22.85
C ASP A 19 -10.62 16.95 -22.92
N GLU A 20 -10.10 16.47 -24.06
CA GLU A 20 -9.80 15.06 -24.27
C GLU A 20 -8.58 14.62 -23.46
N ALA A 21 -7.53 15.46 -23.38
CA ALA A 21 -6.39 15.22 -22.50
C ALA A 21 -6.80 15.16 -21.02
N GLN A 22 -7.67 16.07 -20.57
CA GLN A 22 -8.18 16.06 -19.20
C GLN A 22 -8.99 14.79 -18.92
N ALA A 23 -9.88 14.38 -19.82
CA ALA A 23 -10.65 13.15 -19.68
C ALA A 23 -9.76 11.90 -19.56
N MET A 24 -8.67 11.86 -20.33
CA MET A 24 -7.68 10.78 -20.24
C MET A 24 -6.91 10.82 -18.91
N TYR A 25 -6.51 11.99 -18.41
CA TYR A 25 -5.89 12.12 -17.08
C TYR A 25 -6.82 11.64 -15.97
N ASP A 26 -8.11 11.97 -16.03
CA ASP A 26 -9.12 11.52 -15.07
C ASP A 26 -9.28 10.00 -15.11
N GLN A 27 -9.29 9.42 -16.32
CA GLN A 27 -9.34 7.97 -16.49
C GLN A 27 -8.10 7.29 -15.91
N MET A 28 -6.90 7.81 -16.15
CA MET A 28 -5.65 7.26 -15.60
C MET A 28 -5.61 7.38 -14.07
N ARG A 29 -6.09 8.50 -13.51
CA ARG A 29 -6.23 8.69 -12.06
C ARG A 29 -7.16 7.63 -11.46
N LYS A 30 -8.33 7.42 -12.09
CA LYS A 30 -9.28 6.38 -11.67
C LYS A 30 -8.68 4.98 -11.72
N THR A 31 -8.04 4.60 -12.83
CA THR A 31 -7.40 3.28 -12.98
C THR A 31 -6.33 3.05 -11.91
N THR A 32 -5.50 4.07 -11.64
CA THR A 32 -4.46 3.99 -10.62
C THR A 32 -5.02 3.77 -9.22
N LYS A 33 -6.09 4.51 -8.91
CA LYS A 33 -6.80 4.37 -7.64
C LYS A 33 -7.41 2.98 -7.48
N ASP A 34 -8.10 2.49 -8.51
CA ASP A 34 -8.73 1.17 -8.49
C ASP A 34 -7.68 0.08 -8.28
N PHE A 35 -6.54 0.16 -8.98
CA PHE A 35 -5.41 -0.74 -8.78
C PHE A 35 -4.89 -0.72 -7.35
N ARG A 36 -4.60 0.47 -6.79
CA ARG A 36 -4.11 0.62 -5.42
C ARG A 36 -5.07 0.02 -4.39
N THR A 37 -6.37 0.26 -4.58
CA THR A 37 -7.44 -0.25 -3.71
C THR A 37 -7.52 -1.78 -3.76
N GLN A 38 -7.52 -2.35 -4.96
CA GLN A 38 -7.57 -3.81 -5.15
C GLN A 38 -6.32 -4.48 -4.59
N ALA A 39 -5.13 -3.95 -4.88
CA ALA A 39 -3.87 -4.49 -4.39
C ALA A 39 -3.81 -4.46 -2.86
N MET A 40 -4.25 -3.37 -2.22
CA MET A 40 -4.30 -3.29 -0.76
C MET A 40 -5.34 -4.24 -0.15
N THR A 41 -6.49 -4.42 -0.81
CA THR A 41 -7.51 -5.37 -0.38
C THR A 41 -6.99 -6.81 -0.39
N LEU A 42 -6.28 -7.20 -1.46
CA LEU A 42 -5.62 -8.51 -1.55
C LEU A 42 -4.56 -8.68 -0.46
N TYR A 43 -3.79 -7.62 -0.16
CA TYR A 43 -2.82 -7.67 0.92
C TYR A 43 -3.50 -7.90 2.28
N ILE A 44 -4.58 -7.20 2.60
CA ILE A 44 -5.36 -7.43 3.83
C ILE A 44 -5.89 -8.87 3.90
N GLN A 45 -6.40 -9.41 2.79
CA GLN A 45 -6.84 -10.81 2.73
C GLN A 45 -5.69 -11.79 3.00
N SER A 46 -4.49 -11.48 2.50
CA SER A 46 -3.30 -12.29 2.79
C SER A 46 -2.91 -12.24 4.27
N LEU A 47 -3.00 -11.07 4.92
CA LEU A 47 -2.76 -10.91 6.35
C LEU A 47 -3.78 -11.70 7.19
N ALA A 48 -5.05 -11.67 6.79
CA ALA A 48 -6.09 -12.46 7.45
C ALA A 48 -5.81 -13.96 7.37
N ARG A 49 -5.34 -14.44 6.20
CA ARG A 49 -4.95 -15.84 6.03
C ARG A 49 -3.71 -16.19 6.85
N GLU A 50 -2.70 -15.32 6.89
CA GLU A 50 -1.51 -15.52 7.73
C GLU A 50 -1.90 -15.62 9.20
N HIS A 51 -2.78 -14.74 9.67
CA HIS A 51 -3.27 -14.74 11.05
C HIS A 51 -3.98 -16.06 11.41
N GLU A 52 -4.82 -16.59 10.52
CA GLU A 52 -5.51 -17.88 10.72
C GLU A 52 -4.51 -19.04 10.84
N LEU A 53 -3.52 -19.10 9.94
CA LEU A 53 -2.48 -20.12 9.97
C LEU A 53 -1.65 -20.04 11.25
N LEU A 54 -1.26 -18.84 11.66
CA LEU A 54 -0.51 -18.61 12.89
C LEU A 54 -1.27 -19.01 14.13
N SER A 55 -2.54 -18.64 14.21
CA SER A 55 -3.40 -19.02 15.33
C SER A 55 -3.49 -20.53 15.50
N ASN A 56 -3.52 -21.27 14.39
CA ASN A 56 -3.56 -22.72 14.39
C ASN A 56 -2.19 -23.35 14.75
N GLU A 57 -1.10 -22.81 14.22
CA GLU A 57 0.27 -23.22 14.54
C GLU A 57 0.56 -23.05 16.03
N ILE A 58 0.28 -21.87 16.58
CA ILE A 58 0.52 -21.53 17.99
C ILE A 58 -0.24 -22.50 18.90
N LYS A 59 -1.53 -22.73 18.63
CA LYS A 59 -2.34 -23.68 19.42
C LYS A 59 -1.73 -25.08 19.42
N ARG A 60 -1.41 -25.62 18.25
CA ARG A 60 -0.82 -26.97 18.13
C ARG A 60 0.52 -27.06 18.85
N THR A 61 1.39 -26.06 18.68
CA THR A 61 2.71 -26.09 19.32
C THR A 61 2.61 -25.96 20.84
N ILE A 62 1.72 -25.11 21.36
CA ILE A 62 1.47 -25.02 22.81
C ILE A 62 0.94 -26.34 23.38
N GLU A 63 0.01 -27.00 22.67
CA GLU A 63 -0.55 -28.30 23.10
C GLU A 63 0.50 -29.40 23.22
N HIS A 64 1.53 -29.37 22.36
CA HIS A 64 2.59 -30.38 22.28
C HIS A 64 3.91 -29.91 22.91
N PHE A 65 3.93 -28.75 23.57
CA PHE A 65 5.15 -28.26 24.22
C PHE A 65 5.52 -29.20 25.39
N PRO A 66 6.80 -29.57 25.55
CA PRO A 66 7.25 -30.37 26.69
C PRO A 66 6.82 -29.70 28.01
N LYS A 67 6.14 -30.47 28.87
CA LYS A 67 5.63 -29.98 30.17
C LYS A 67 6.59 -30.26 31.32
N ASP A 68 7.49 -31.20 31.12
CA ASP A 68 8.48 -31.62 32.11
C ASP A 68 9.87 -31.18 31.64
N ASN A 69 10.68 -30.65 32.57
CA ASN A 69 12.09 -30.40 32.34
C ASN A 69 12.83 -31.75 32.42
N ASP A 70 13.23 -32.31 31.29
CA ASP A 70 14.16 -33.45 31.26
C ASP A 70 15.59 -32.99 31.59
N GLU A 71 16.41 -33.89 32.13
CA GLU A 71 17.79 -33.65 32.62
C GLU A 71 18.71 -33.04 31.54
N GLY A 72 18.62 -31.73 31.32
CA GLY A 72 19.40 -30.97 30.34
C GLY A 72 18.58 -30.08 29.39
N PHE A 73 17.25 -30.10 29.44
CA PHE A 73 16.38 -29.24 28.61
C PHE A 73 15.50 -28.35 29.49
N ASP A 74 15.75 -27.05 29.46
CA ASP A 74 14.89 -26.04 30.07
C ASP A 74 13.71 -25.75 29.13
N ALA A 75 12.60 -26.45 29.35
CA ALA A 75 11.38 -26.29 28.57
C ALA A 75 10.74 -24.90 28.78
N GLU A 76 11.00 -24.26 29.92
CA GLU A 76 10.42 -22.97 30.30
C GLU A 76 11.02 -21.82 29.49
N ALA A 77 12.35 -21.79 29.33
CA ALA A 77 13.02 -20.81 28.48
C ALA A 77 12.65 -20.95 26.99
N GLY A 78 12.50 -22.19 26.51
CA GLY A 78 12.04 -22.49 25.15
C GLY A 78 10.61 -22.01 24.92
N TYR A 79 9.72 -22.28 25.87
CA TYR A 79 8.32 -21.84 25.82
C TYR A 79 8.21 -20.31 25.85
N ALA A 80 8.97 -19.64 26.73
CA ALA A 80 8.98 -18.19 26.81
C ALA A 80 9.46 -17.53 25.51
N SER A 81 10.52 -18.08 24.90
CA SER A 81 11.05 -17.59 23.61
C SER A 81 10.05 -17.79 22.47
N PHE A 82 9.42 -18.97 22.41
CA PHE A 82 8.36 -19.28 21.45
C PHE A 82 7.19 -18.30 21.57
N LYS A 83 6.68 -18.13 22.80
CA LYS A 83 5.58 -17.21 23.08
C LYS A 83 5.93 -15.78 22.67
N HIS A 84 7.11 -15.29 23.05
CA HIS A 84 7.56 -13.94 22.73
C HIS A 84 7.67 -13.70 21.21
N TYR A 85 8.22 -14.66 20.47
CA TYR A 85 8.30 -14.58 19.01
C TYR A 85 6.91 -14.45 18.36
N HIS A 86 5.95 -15.23 18.82
CA HIS A 86 4.59 -15.19 18.28
C HIS A 86 3.83 -13.91 18.66
N GLU A 87 4.02 -13.37 19.87
CA GLU A 87 3.49 -12.06 20.26
C GLU A 87 4.03 -10.94 19.37
N LEU A 88 5.31 -11.00 18.97
CA LEU A 88 5.90 -10.02 18.04
C LEU A 88 5.28 -10.12 16.63
N ARG A 89 5.03 -11.34 16.15
CA ARG A 89 4.37 -11.56 14.85
C ARG A 89 2.94 -11.05 14.84
N GLU A 90 2.19 -11.26 15.93
CA GLU A 90 0.83 -10.73 16.08
C GLU A 90 0.84 -9.20 16.09
N LYS A 91 1.77 -8.58 16.82
CA LYS A 91 1.96 -7.11 16.80
C LYS A 91 2.27 -6.59 15.40
N ARG A 92 3.13 -7.27 14.64
CA ARG A 92 3.45 -6.94 13.24
C ARG A 92 2.19 -6.97 12.37
N LEU A 93 1.40 -8.04 12.46
CA LEU A 93 0.16 -8.18 11.69
C LEU A 93 -0.84 -7.06 11.99
N ASN A 94 -1.01 -6.72 13.26
CA ASN A 94 -1.91 -5.64 13.67
C ASN A 94 -1.46 -4.29 13.12
N LEU A 95 -0.16 -3.99 13.20
CA LEU A 95 0.40 -2.75 12.64
C LEU A 95 0.23 -2.69 11.11
N GLU A 96 0.51 -3.78 10.40
CA GLU A 96 0.34 -3.84 8.93
C GLU A 96 -1.13 -3.69 8.53
N LEU A 97 -2.05 -4.30 9.29
CA LEU A 97 -3.49 -4.17 9.08
C LEU A 97 -3.97 -2.74 9.30
N GLU A 98 -3.59 -2.10 10.41
CA GLU A 98 -3.93 -0.71 10.72
C GLU A 98 -3.44 0.25 9.62
N GLN A 99 -2.19 0.09 9.18
CA GLN A 99 -1.63 0.88 8.08
C GLN A 99 -2.39 0.67 6.78
N SER A 100 -2.79 -0.56 6.48
CA SER A 100 -3.53 -0.90 5.26
C SER A 100 -4.95 -0.33 5.28
N LEU A 101 -5.63 -0.38 6.44
CA LEU A 101 -6.95 0.22 6.63
C LEU A 101 -6.89 1.75 6.53
N HIS A 102 -5.89 2.36 7.16
CA HIS A 102 -5.66 3.80 7.03
C HIS A 102 -5.43 4.21 5.58
N PHE A 103 -4.62 3.47 4.82
CA PHE A 103 -4.40 3.73 3.40
C PHE A 103 -5.71 3.65 2.59
N LEU A 104 -6.53 2.63 2.81
CA LEU A 104 -7.81 2.49 2.13
C LEU A 104 -8.78 3.64 2.46
N GLU A 105 -8.76 4.10 3.71
CA GLU A 105 -9.57 5.24 4.13
C GLU A 105 -9.12 6.54 3.45
N VAL A 106 -7.81 6.79 3.35
CA VAL A 106 -7.27 7.93 2.59
C VAL A 106 -7.71 7.86 1.13
N GLN A 107 -7.57 6.70 0.48
CA GLN A 107 -8.04 6.52 -0.89
C GLN A 107 -9.55 6.71 -1.04
N ARG A 108 -10.36 6.33 -0.03
CA ARG A 108 -11.80 6.57 -0.01
C ARG A 108 -12.11 8.07 0.04
N VAL A 109 -11.53 8.78 1.01
CA VAL A 109 -11.71 10.23 1.18
C VAL A 109 -11.28 10.99 -0.07
N GLU A 110 -10.10 10.70 -0.63
CA GLU A 110 -9.63 11.29 -1.90
C GLU A 110 -10.61 11.04 -3.07
N GLY A 111 -11.37 9.94 -3.03
CA GLY A 111 -12.44 9.68 -3.99
C GLY A 111 -13.66 10.56 -3.84
N GLU A 112 -14.06 10.78 -2.59
CA GLU A 112 -15.19 11.63 -2.26
C GLU A 112 -14.84 13.10 -2.55
N SER A 113 -13.59 13.52 -2.31
CA SER A 113 -13.08 14.85 -2.70
C SER A 113 -13.03 15.02 -4.22
N ASN A 114 -12.57 14.02 -4.99
CA ASN A 114 -12.52 14.12 -6.46
C ASN A 114 -13.92 14.13 -7.12
N ASN A 115 -14.98 13.70 -6.44
CA ASN A 115 -16.36 13.87 -6.90
C ASN A 115 -16.87 15.30 -6.70
N GLN A 116 -16.16 16.12 -5.93
CA GLN A 116 -16.33 17.56 -5.85
C GLN A 116 -15.21 18.17 -6.70
N GLN A 117 -15.50 18.49 -7.95
CA GLN A 117 -14.54 19.08 -8.90
C GLN A 117 -13.73 20.21 -8.26
N GLU A 118 -12.48 19.96 -7.94
CA GLU A 118 -11.45 21.01 -7.95
C GLU A 118 -10.71 20.86 -9.28
N GLU A 119 -10.94 21.82 -10.17
CA GLU A 119 -10.08 22.07 -11.34
C GLU A 119 -8.66 22.36 -10.84
N ILE A 120 -7.89 21.31 -10.58
CA ILE A 120 -6.44 21.44 -10.46
C ILE A 120 -5.92 21.55 -11.90
N ILE A 121 -5.96 22.78 -12.43
CA ILE A 121 -5.30 23.14 -13.68
C ILE A 121 -3.82 22.78 -13.51
N ALA A 122 -3.37 21.74 -14.22
CA ALA A 122 -1.96 21.39 -14.27
C ALA A 122 -1.16 22.63 -14.71
N PRO A 123 -0.07 23.01 -14.02
CA PRO A 123 0.73 24.15 -14.42
C PRO A 123 1.33 23.85 -15.79
N THR A 124 0.83 24.51 -16.83
CA THR A 124 1.38 24.42 -18.18
C THR A 124 2.83 24.91 -18.11
N PRO A 125 3.84 24.06 -18.38
CA PRO A 125 5.20 24.54 -18.49
C PRO A 125 5.27 25.34 -19.79
N LEU A 126 5.33 26.67 -19.68
CA LEU A 126 5.76 27.50 -20.80
C LEU A 126 7.17 27.02 -21.17
N ARG A 127 7.32 26.38 -22.33
CA ARG A 127 8.63 26.19 -22.95
C ARG A 127 9.20 27.58 -23.24
N VAL A 128 9.97 28.11 -22.29
CA VAL A 128 10.86 29.24 -22.57
C VAL A 128 11.95 28.68 -23.45
N LEU A 129 11.83 28.92 -24.77
CA LEU A 129 12.94 28.70 -25.69
C LEU A 129 14.12 29.52 -25.17
N GLY A 130 15.22 28.84 -24.89
CA GLY A 130 16.43 29.49 -24.38
C GLY A 130 16.97 30.53 -25.37
N PRO A 131 17.85 31.45 -24.91
CA PRO A 131 18.42 32.52 -25.72
C PRO A 131 19.20 32.02 -26.96
N GLU A 132 19.48 30.73 -27.07
CA GLU A 132 20.11 30.11 -28.25
C GLU A 132 19.23 30.14 -29.51
N PHE A 133 17.92 30.38 -29.39
CA PHE A 133 17.00 30.49 -30.54
C PHE A 133 16.91 31.92 -31.12
N LEU A 134 17.59 32.91 -30.53
CA LEU A 134 17.60 34.31 -31.02
C LEU A 134 18.77 34.63 -31.97
N LEU A 135 19.62 33.65 -32.31
CA LEU A 135 20.81 33.84 -33.15
C LEU A 135 20.69 33.19 -34.54
N GLN A 136 19.51 33.27 -35.15
CA GLN A 136 19.36 33.12 -36.60
C GLN A 136 18.50 34.27 -37.15
N GLN A 137 19.15 35.41 -37.39
CA GLN A 137 18.77 36.39 -38.41
C GLN A 137 19.89 36.46 -39.45
#